data_AF-A0A2G9LTZ6-F1
#
_entry.id   AF-A0A2G9LTZ6-F1
#
_cell.length_a   1.000
_cell.length_b   1.000
_cell.length_c   1.000
_cell.angle_alpha   90.00
_cell.angle_beta   90.00
_cell.angle_gamma   90.00
#
_symmetry.space_group_name_H-M   'P 1'
#
loop_
_entity.id
_entity.type
_entity.pdbx_description
1 polymer ?
#
loop_
_entity_poly.entity_id
_entity_poly.type
_entity_poly.pdbx_seq_one_letter_code
_entity_poly.pdbx_strand_id
1 'polypeptide(L)'
;MKIEKLKPDQIITLNDFPVHSMSFLENYVLLYKSKKKIAYVPVVHRDIVLKHLDGRLNDIYEGFQREHPNAEYFMLDGSHRTTAAALTRNNIEAVVFETDEDIKEAKIEKISENPILDRSLEENCKILNAHFEKNSHYETVLEKADRMRAVTPEYIITLAEF
;
A
#
# COMPACT_ATOMS: atom_id res chain seq x y z
N MET A 1 -4.91 -2.37 17.55
CA MET A 1 -4.79 -1.96 16.12
C MET A 1 -5.95 -1.05 15.71
N LYS A 2 -5.85 -0.32 14.58
CA LYS A 2 -6.94 0.52 14.04
C LYS A 2 -7.28 0.15 12.60
N ILE A 3 -8.56 0.13 12.26
CA ILE A 3 -9.03 -0.06 10.88
C ILE A 3 -9.49 1.28 10.32
N GLU A 4 -8.98 1.65 9.15
CA GLU A 4 -9.29 2.90 8.47
C GLU A 4 -9.73 2.68 7.02
N LYS A 5 -10.55 3.60 6.52
CA LYS A 5 -11.00 3.61 5.12
C LYS A 5 -10.25 4.73 4.38
N LEU A 6 -9.11 4.39 3.80
CA LEU A 6 -8.17 5.32 3.19
C LEU A 6 -8.47 5.50 1.70
N LYS A 7 -8.23 6.70 1.17
CA LYS A 7 -8.19 6.93 -0.28
C LYS A 7 -6.83 6.51 -0.84
N PRO A 8 -6.74 6.15 -2.13
CA PRO A 8 -5.46 5.82 -2.77
C PRO A 8 -4.38 6.91 -2.68
N ASP A 9 -4.73 8.19 -2.65
CA ASP A 9 -3.78 9.31 -2.52
C ASP A 9 -3.22 9.48 -1.09
N GLN A 10 -3.77 8.74 -0.11
CA GLN A 10 -3.31 8.77 1.28
C GLN A 10 -2.24 7.71 1.60
N ILE A 11 -2.00 6.78 0.68
CA ILE A 11 -1.10 5.64 0.90
C ILE A 11 0.10 5.77 -0.04
N ILE A 12 1.29 5.79 0.52
CA ILE A 12 2.58 5.69 -0.16
C ILE A 12 2.80 4.21 -0.48
N THR A 13 2.98 3.90 -1.76
CA THR A 13 3.05 2.53 -2.25
C THR A 13 4.48 2.01 -2.32
N LEU A 14 4.61 0.71 -2.52
CA LEU A 14 5.87 0.05 -2.81
C LEU A 14 6.22 0.28 -4.29
N ASN A 15 7.51 0.49 -4.55
CA ASN A 15 8.07 0.69 -5.89
C ASN A 15 8.11 -0.57 -6.80
N ASP A 16 7.28 -1.58 -6.54
CA ASP A 16 7.10 -2.72 -7.45
C ASP A 16 6.23 -2.29 -8.64
N PHE A 17 6.86 -1.99 -9.77
CA PHE A 17 6.17 -1.62 -11.01
C PHE A 17 6.74 -2.38 -12.22
N PRO A 18 5.89 -2.95 -13.09
CA PRO A 18 4.45 -3.16 -12.89
C PRO A 18 4.17 -4.12 -11.72
N VAL A 19 2.91 -4.20 -11.27
CA VAL A 19 2.54 -5.23 -10.28
C VAL A 19 2.85 -6.63 -10.84
N HIS A 20 3.32 -7.54 -9.99
CA HIS A 20 4.00 -8.77 -10.44
C HIS A 20 3.09 -9.81 -11.14
N SER A 21 1.77 -9.63 -11.18
CA SER A 21 0.82 -10.60 -11.76
C SER A 21 -0.48 -9.94 -12.22
N MET A 22 -0.75 -9.92 -13.52
CA MET A 22 -1.98 -9.33 -14.05
C MET A 22 -3.23 -10.14 -13.70
N SER A 23 -3.12 -11.46 -13.54
CA SER A 23 -4.26 -12.29 -13.13
C SER A 23 -4.68 -12.00 -11.68
N PHE A 24 -3.74 -11.73 -10.78
CA PHE A 24 -4.09 -11.27 -9.43
C PHE A 24 -4.70 -9.87 -9.43
N LEU A 25 -4.22 -8.97 -10.30
CA LEU A 25 -4.82 -7.64 -10.45
C LEU A 25 -6.28 -7.75 -10.91
N GLU A 26 -6.54 -8.53 -11.96
CA GLU A 26 -7.88 -8.81 -12.49
C GLU A 26 -8.82 -9.36 -11.41
N ASN A 27 -8.36 -10.35 -10.65
CA ASN A 27 -9.13 -10.92 -9.55
C ASN A 27 -9.53 -9.87 -8.52
N TYR A 28 -8.62 -8.98 -8.12
CA TYR A 28 -8.97 -7.91 -7.18
C TYR A 28 -9.90 -6.87 -7.78
N VAL A 29 -9.74 -6.52 -9.07
CA VAL A 29 -10.70 -5.65 -9.77
C VAL A 29 -12.11 -6.26 -9.68
N LEU A 30 -12.27 -7.55 -9.99
CA LEU A 30 -13.56 -8.25 -9.85
C LEU A 30 -14.10 -8.23 -8.42
N LEU A 31 -13.25 -8.40 -7.41
CA LEU A 31 -13.67 -8.34 -6.00
C LEU A 31 -14.19 -6.95 -5.61
N TYR A 32 -13.50 -5.87 -6.01
CA TYR A 32 -13.96 -4.50 -5.76
C TYR A 32 -15.28 -4.21 -6.46
N LYS A 33 -15.42 -4.61 -7.74
CA LYS A 33 -16.66 -4.41 -8.50
C LYS A 33 -17.84 -5.16 -7.92
N SER A 34 -17.61 -6.39 -7.44
CA SER A 34 -18.64 -7.21 -6.80
C SER A 34 -18.95 -6.82 -5.34
N LYS A 35 -18.29 -5.78 -4.80
CA LYS A 35 -18.43 -5.33 -3.40
C LYS A 35 -18.24 -6.47 -2.39
N LYS A 36 -17.42 -7.47 -2.75
CA LYS A 36 -17.06 -8.55 -1.85
C LYS A 36 -16.09 -8.03 -0.80
N LYS A 37 -16.07 -8.69 0.36
CA LYS A 37 -15.08 -8.40 1.40
C LYS A 37 -13.68 -8.69 0.86
N ILE A 38 -12.78 -7.73 1.02
CA ILE A 38 -11.37 -7.82 0.62
C ILE A 38 -10.54 -7.79 1.91
N ALA A 39 -9.43 -8.52 1.93
CA ALA A 39 -8.54 -8.52 3.07
C ALA A 39 -7.91 -7.13 3.28
N TYR A 40 -7.77 -6.71 4.53
CA TYR A 40 -7.23 -5.41 4.91
C TYR A 40 -5.80 -5.22 4.40
N VAL A 41 -5.48 -3.99 4.01
CA VAL A 41 -4.13 -3.60 3.57
C VAL A 41 -3.33 -3.16 4.80
N PRO A 42 -2.20 -3.82 5.13
CA PRO A 42 -1.37 -3.41 6.25
C PRO A 42 -0.59 -2.14 5.91
N VAL A 43 -0.72 -1.13 6.78
CA VAL A 43 -0.02 0.15 6.63
C VAL A 43 0.56 0.63 7.96
N VAL A 44 1.53 1.54 7.89
CA VAL A 44 2.14 2.20 9.05
C VAL A 44 2.12 3.71 8.82
N HIS A 45 1.80 4.48 9.85
CA HIS A 45 1.81 5.94 9.77
C HIS A 45 3.23 6.46 9.52
N ARG A 46 3.37 7.52 8.71
CA ARG A 46 4.66 8.11 8.33
C ARG A 46 5.56 8.42 9.52
N ASP A 47 5.00 8.96 10.60
CA ASP A 47 5.77 9.40 11.78
C ASP A 47 6.53 8.25 12.46
N ILE A 48 6.10 7.01 12.25
CA ILE A 48 6.81 5.82 12.71
C ILE A 48 7.91 5.47 11.72
N VAL A 49 7.56 5.35 10.43
CA VAL A 49 8.51 4.95 9.38
C VAL A 49 9.69 5.90 9.25
N LEU A 50 9.47 7.21 9.27
CA LEU A 50 10.51 8.23 9.09
C LEU A 50 11.62 8.17 10.15
N LYS A 51 11.32 7.64 11.35
CA LYS A 51 12.33 7.41 12.41
C LYS A 51 13.34 6.32 12.04
N HIS A 52 13.01 5.48 11.07
CA HIS A 52 13.81 4.35 10.61
C HIS A 52 14.39 4.53 9.22
N LEU A 53 14.02 5.61 8.51
CA LEU A 53 14.60 5.91 7.21
C LEU A 53 15.99 6.53 7.35
N ASP A 54 16.85 6.24 6.39
CA ASP A 54 18.13 6.94 6.26
C ASP A 54 17.90 8.45 5.99
N GLY A 55 18.91 9.29 6.28
CA GLY A 55 18.79 10.74 6.12
C GLY A 55 18.50 11.20 4.69
N ARG A 56 19.06 10.52 3.70
CA ARG A 56 18.86 10.86 2.27
C ARG A 56 17.44 10.53 1.82
N LEU A 57 16.88 9.42 2.29
CA LEU A 57 15.50 9.03 2.04
C LEU A 57 14.52 9.99 2.71
N ASN A 58 14.82 10.46 3.92
CA ASN A 58 14.05 11.52 4.57
C ASN A 58 14.05 12.82 3.74
N ASP A 59 15.20 13.25 3.20
CA ASP A 59 15.26 14.45 2.34
C ASP A 59 14.38 14.30 1.07
N ILE A 60 14.42 13.12 0.43
CA ILE A 60 13.58 12.82 -0.73
C ILE A 60 12.10 12.81 -0.34
N TYR A 61 11.80 12.24 0.83
CA TYR A 61 10.44 12.20 1.36
C TYR A 61 9.89 13.60 1.65
N GLU A 62 10.68 14.50 2.22
CA GLU A 62 10.26 15.88 2.45
C GLU A 62 9.86 16.59 1.16
N GLY A 63 10.59 16.33 0.07
CA GLY A 63 10.22 16.78 -1.28
C GLY A 63 8.85 16.26 -1.69
N PHE A 64 8.68 14.94 -1.62
CA PHE A 64 7.42 14.27 -1.95
C PHE A 64 6.24 14.77 -1.10
N GLN A 65 6.43 14.93 0.20
CA GLN A 65 5.41 15.31 1.17
C GLN A 65 4.85 16.72 0.96
N ARG A 66 5.66 17.64 0.39
CA ARG A 66 5.19 18.99 0.02
C ARG A 66 4.17 18.95 -1.11
N GLU A 67 4.34 18.03 -2.05
CA GLU A 67 3.43 17.84 -3.19
C GLU A 67 2.25 16.93 -2.83
N HIS A 68 2.42 16.06 -1.83
CA HIS A 68 1.44 15.05 -1.41
C HIS A 68 1.07 15.20 0.08
N PRO A 69 0.43 16.31 0.50
CA PRO A 69 0.11 16.56 1.91
C PRO A 69 -0.74 15.45 2.56
N ASN A 70 -1.57 14.76 1.77
CA ASN A 70 -2.48 13.73 2.24
C ASN A 70 -1.83 12.33 2.41
N ALA A 71 -0.62 12.13 1.90
CA ALA A 71 0.06 10.83 1.90
C ALA A 71 0.68 10.54 3.28
N GLU A 72 -0.12 9.92 4.15
CA GLU A 72 0.22 9.75 5.58
C GLU A 72 0.65 8.33 5.95
N TYR A 73 0.44 7.35 5.07
CA TYR A 73 0.63 5.94 5.41
C TYR A 73 1.56 5.24 4.42
N PHE A 74 2.55 4.49 4.92
CA PHE A 74 3.36 3.59 4.11
C PHE A 74 2.71 2.22 4.03
N MET A 75 2.53 1.72 2.81
CA MET A 75 2.05 0.36 2.56
C MET A 75 3.14 -0.65 2.91
N LEU A 76 2.81 -1.64 3.73
CA LEU A 76 3.72 -2.76 4.00
C LEU A 76 3.55 -3.87 2.96
N ASP A 77 2.32 -4.12 2.51
CA ASP A 77 1.97 -5.05 1.43
C ASP A 77 0.62 -4.67 0.82
N GLY A 78 0.31 -5.25 -0.35
CA GLY A 78 -1.00 -5.18 -0.96
C GLY A 78 -0.99 -4.47 -2.30
N SER A 79 0.14 -4.38 -3.00
CA SER A 79 0.30 -3.65 -4.26
C SER A 79 -0.80 -3.95 -5.27
N HIS A 80 -1.18 -5.22 -5.48
CA HIS A 80 -2.31 -5.59 -6.33
C HIS A 80 -3.66 -5.08 -5.84
N ARG A 81 -3.91 -5.20 -4.53
CA ARG A 81 -5.17 -4.82 -3.89
C ARG A 81 -5.37 -3.32 -3.95
N THR A 82 -4.35 -2.54 -3.61
CA THR A 82 -4.40 -1.08 -3.59
C THR A 82 -4.48 -0.52 -5.00
N THR A 83 -3.72 -1.09 -5.95
CA THR A 83 -3.83 -0.74 -7.37
C THR A 83 -5.23 -1.01 -7.92
N ALA A 84 -5.82 -2.19 -7.64
CA ALA A 84 -7.19 -2.50 -8.05
C ALA A 84 -8.23 -1.56 -7.43
N ALA A 85 -8.05 -1.19 -6.16
CA ALA A 85 -8.90 -0.20 -5.49
C ALA A 85 -8.88 1.13 -6.22
N ALA A 86 -7.69 1.64 -6.55
CA ALA A 86 -7.50 2.90 -7.24
C ALA A 86 -8.08 2.87 -8.67
N LEU A 87 -7.82 1.80 -9.44
CA LEU A 87 -8.38 1.64 -10.79
C LEU A 87 -9.91 1.64 -10.78
N THR A 88 -10.51 1.04 -9.76
CA THR A 88 -11.98 0.97 -9.57
C THR A 88 -12.56 2.15 -8.79
N ARG A 89 -11.75 3.16 -8.44
CA ARG A 89 -12.13 4.35 -7.66
C ARG A 89 -12.78 4.02 -6.30
N ASN A 90 -12.32 2.95 -5.66
CA ASN A 90 -12.75 2.56 -4.33
C ASN A 90 -11.75 3.01 -3.26
N ASN A 91 -12.27 3.21 -2.04
CA ASN A 91 -11.41 3.35 -0.87
C ASN A 91 -10.84 1.98 -0.47
N ILE A 92 -9.73 2.03 0.26
CA ILE A 92 -8.97 0.89 0.74
C ILE A 92 -9.26 0.71 2.23
N GLU A 93 -9.74 -0.48 2.61
CA GLU A 93 -9.81 -0.85 4.02
C GLU A 93 -8.41 -1.26 4.48
N ALA A 94 -7.80 -0.42 5.33
CA ALA A 94 -6.45 -0.57 5.81
C ALA A 94 -6.44 -0.91 7.30
N VAL A 95 -5.50 -1.76 7.71
CA VAL A 95 -5.15 -1.96 9.12
C VAL A 95 -3.88 -1.18 9.41
N VAL A 96 -3.97 -0.24 10.34
CA VAL A 96 -2.87 0.63 10.75
C VAL A 96 -2.17 -0.03 11.94
N PHE A 97 -0.86 -0.26 11.80
CA PHE A 97 0.01 -0.74 12.87
C PHE A 97 0.79 0.42 13.49
N GLU A 98 0.65 0.60 14.80
CA GLU A 98 1.38 1.60 15.58
C GLU A 98 2.35 0.96 16.58
N THR A 99 2.10 -0.31 16.94
CA THR A 99 2.85 -1.10 17.92
C THR A 99 3.02 -2.55 17.48
N ASP A 100 3.95 -3.27 18.13
CA ASP A 100 4.09 -4.73 17.94
C ASP A 100 2.87 -5.50 18.42
N GLU A 101 2.18 -4.98 19.44
CA GLU A 101 0.93 -5.54 19.95
C GLU A 101 -0.17 -5.54 18.88
N ASP A 102 -0.24 -4.50 18.05
CA ASP A 102 -1.19 -4.44 16.93
C ASP A 102 -0.93 -5.53 15.89
N ILE A 103 0.35 -5.83 15.62
CA ILE A 103 0.74 -6.88 14.67
C ILE A 103 0.36 -8.26 15.23
N LYS A 104 0.60 -8.49 16.53
CA LYS A 104 0.18 -9.73 17.22
C LYS A 104 -1.34 -9.90 17.20
N GLU A 105 -2.09 -8.82 17.46
CA GLU A 105 -3.55 -8.80 17.41
C GLU A 105 -4.06 -9.16 16.00
N ALA A 106 -3.54 -8.52 14.96
CA ALA A 106 -3.92 -8.79 13.58
C ALA A 106 -3.63 -10.24 13.13
N LYS A 107 -2.57 -10.85 13.67
CA LYS A 107 -2.24 -12.27 13.44
C LYS A 107 -3.26 -13.19 14.08
N ILE A 108 -3.70 -12.90 15.30
CA ILE A 108 -4.73 -13.69 16.02
C ILE A 108 -6.07 -13.59 15.30
N GLU A 109 -6.43 -12.39 14.85
CA GLU A 109 -7.68 -12.13 14.12
C GLU A 109 -7.65 -12.61 12.67
N LYS A 110 -6.51 -13.13 12.18
CA LYS A 110 -6.30 -13.60 10.80
C LYS A 110 -6.71 -12.54 9.77
N ILE A 111 -6.37 -11.29 10.06
CA ILE A 111 -6.65 -10.12 9.20
C ILE A 111 -5.90 -10.23 7.86
N SER A 112 -4.76 -10.91 7.86
CA SER A 112 -3.97 -11.19 6.66
C SER A 112 -3.10 -12.44 6.85
N GLU A 113 -2.91 -13.27 5.83
CA GLU A 113 -1.87 -14.32 5.81
C GLU A 113 -0.58 -13.74 5.24
N ASN A 114 -0.02 -12.77 5.96
CA ASN A 114 1.08 -11.96 5.45
C ASN A 114 2.38 -12.17 6.25
N PRO A 115 3.53 -12.41 5.58
CA PRO A 115 4.84 -12.46 6.24
C PRO A 115 5.18 -11.23 7.12
N ILE A 116 4.53 -10.09 6.90
CA ILE A 116 4.64 -8.90 7.75
C ILE A 116 4.25 -9.18 9.20
N LEU A 117 3.28 -10.08 9.41
CA LEU A 117 2.77 -10.42 10.74
C LEU A 117 3.71 -11.32 11.54
N ASP A 118 4.78 -11.82 10.92
CA ASP A 118 5.81 -12.63 11.56
C ASP A 118 7.01 -11.80 12.05
N ARG A 119 6.90 -10.46 11.97
CA ARG A 119 7.98 -9.51 12.26
C ARG A 119 7.53 -8.43 13.22
N SER A 120 8.48 -7.79 13.90
CA SER A 120 8.19 -6.56 14.66
C SER A 120 7.91 -5.39 13.72
N LEU A 121 7.34 -4.32 14.27
CA LEU A 121 7.12 -3.06 13.57
C LEU A 121 8.45 -2.45 13.12
N GLU A 122 9.47 -2.51 13.98
CA GLU A 122 10.82 -2.04 13.66
C GLU A 122 11.42 -2.82 12.48
N GLU A 123 11.29 -4.16 12.47
CA GLU A 123 11.77 -5.00 11.37
C GLU A 123 11.06 -4.67 10.05
N ASN A 124 9.74 -4.48 10.09
CA ASN A 124 8.98 -4.04 8.92
C ASN A 124 9.43 -2.67 8.42
N CYS A 125 9.72 -1.72 9.32
CA CYS A 125 10.26 -0.41 8.92
C CYS A 125 11.67 -0.50 8.31
N LYS A 126 12.54 -1.37 8.84
CA LYS A 126 13.86 -1.62 8.24
C LYS A 126 13.76 -2.23 6.84
N ILE A 127 12.78 -3.12 6.60
CA ILE A 127 12.50 -3.67 5.28
C ILE A 127 12.02 -2.58 4.32
N LEU A 128 11.14 -1.68 4.77
CA LEU A 128 10.73 -0.52 3.98
C LEU A 128 11.93 0.38 3.63
N ASN A 129 12.79 0.70 4.60
CA ASN A 129 13.99 1.48 4.34
C ASN A 129 14.84 0.83 3.23
N ALA A 130 15.16 -0.45 3.37
CA ALA A 130 15.94 -1.20 2.38
C ALA A 130 15.25 -1.29 1.00
N HIS A 131 13.90 -1.26 0.97
CA HIS A 131 13.13 -1.22 -0.27
C HIS A 131 13.30 0.11 -1.01
N PHE A 132 13.16 1.24 -0.29
CA PHE A 132 13.32 2.58 -0.87
C PHE A 132 14.79 2.95 -1.12
N GLU A 133 15.74 2.33 -0.43
CA GLU A 133 17.17 2.48 -0.75
C GLU A 133 17.49 1.99 -2.17
N LYS A 134 16.86 0.88 -2.61
CA LYS A 134 17.07 0.32 -3.95
C LYS A 134 16.51 1.21 -5.07
N ASN A 135 15.37 1.82 -4.81
CA ASN A 135 14.70 2.74 -5.74
C ASN A 135 14.21 3.94 -4.94
N SER A 136 15.02 4.99 -4.88
CA SER A 136 14.77 6.14 -4.00
C SER A 136 13.79 7.12 -4.60
N HIS A 137 12.55 6.68 -4.75
CA HIS A 137 11.41 7.50 -5.10
C HIS A 137 10.22 7.08 -4.26
N TYR A 138 9.35 8.04 -3.98
CA TYR A 138 8.04 7.80 -3.37
C TYR A 138 6.97 8.06 -4.42
N GLU A 139 5.89 7.30 -4.33
CA GLU A 139 4.66 7.49 -5.08
C GLU A 139 3.48 7.10 -4.19
N THR A 140 2.34 7.73 -4.43
CA THR A 140 1.07 7.28 -3.89
C THR A 140 0.54 6.08 -4.65
N VAL A 141 -0.38 5.32 -4.04
CA VAL A 141 -1.11 4.26 -4.73
C VAL A 141 -1.85 4.82 -5.96
N LEU A 142 -2.41 6.03 -5.86
CA LEU A 142 -3.12 6.67 -6.97
C LEU A 142 -2.21 6.88 -8.19
N GLU A 143 -1.04 7.48 -8.00
CA GLU A 143 -0.08 7.74 -9.08
C GLU A 143 0.43 6.44 -9.72
N LYS A 144 0.72 5.42 -8.89
CA LYS A 144 1.10 4.10 -9.39
C LYS A 144 -0.03 3.49 -10.21
N ALA A 145 -1.27 3.60 -9.77
CA ALA A 145 -2.42 3.08 -10.52
C ALA A 145 -2.61 3.81 -11.86
N ASP A 146 -2.39 5.12 -11.91
CA ASP A 146 -2.44 5.88 -13.15
C ASP A 146 -1.35 5.45 -14.13
N ARG A 147 -0.13 5.21 -13.64
CA ARG A 147 0.95 4.60 -14.45
C ARG A 147 0.58 3.19 -14.91
N MET A 148 -0.06 2.40 -14.05
CA MET A 148 -0.47 1.03 -14.36
C MET A 148 -1.49 0.99 -15.50
N ARG A 149 -2.33 2.01 -15.69
CA ARG A 149 -3.28 2.08 -16.82
C ARG A 149 -2.60 1.92 -18.18
N ALA A 150 -1.39 2.45 -18.34
CA ALA A 150 -0.64 2.38 -19.60
C ALA A 150 -0.11 0.98 -19.94
N VAL A 151 0.02 0.10 -18.95
CA VAL A 151 0.61 -1.25 -19.11
C VAL A 151 -0.36 -2.38 -18.78
N THR A 152 -1.53 -2.06 -18.25
CA THR A 152 -2.58 -3.03 -17.90
C THR A 152 -3.39 -3.36 -19.16
N PRO A 153 -3.68 -4.65 -19.43
CA PRO A 153 -4.55 -5.03 -20.53
C PRO A 153 -5.88 -4.26 -20.54
N GLU A 154 -6.28 -3.79 -21.72
CA GLU A 154 -7.47 -2.94 -21.90
C GLU A 154 -8.75 -3.55 -21.29
N TYR A 155 -8.90 -4.87 -21.37
CA TYR A 155 -10.07 -5.56 -20.83
C TYR A 155 -10.17 -5.45 -19.30
N ILE A 156 -9.05 -5.36 -18.58
CA ILE A 156 -9.03 -5.14 -17.12
C ILE A 156 -9.38 -3.69 -16.80
N ILE A 157 -8.91 -2.73 -17.63
CA ILE A 157 -9.26 -1.31 -17.47
C ILE A 157 -10.75 -1.09 -17.70
N THR A 158 -11.29 -1.65 -18.78
CA THR A 158 -12.73 -1.63 -19.07
C THR A 158 -13.50 -2.22 -17.88
N LEU A 159 -13.08 -3.38 -17.36
CA LEU A 159 -13.70 -4.00 -16.21
C LEU A 159 -13.68 -3.12 -14.94
N ALA A 160 -12.62 -2.33 -14.75
CA ALA A 160 -12.52 -1.43 -13.60
C ALA A 160 -13.50 -0.24 -13.69
N GLU A 161 -13.80 0.23 -14.90
CA GLU A 161 -14.60 1.43 -15.14
C GLU A 161 -16.11 1.18 -15.20
N PHE A 162 -16.56 0.01 -15.64
CA PHE A 162 -17.98 -0.36 -15.81
C PHE A 162 -18.49 -1.31 -14.74
#